data_AF-A0A931X4E7-F1
#
_entry.id   AF-A0A931X4E7-F1
#
_cell.length_a   1.000
_cell.length_b   1.000
_cell.length_c   1.000
_cell.angle_alpha   90.00
_cell.angle_beta   90.00
_cell.angle_gamma   90.00
#
_symmetry.space_group_name_H-M   'P 1'
#
loop_
_entity.id
_entity.type
_entity.pdbx_description
1 polymer ?
#
loop_
_entity_poly.entity_id
_entity_poly.type
_entity_poly.pdbx_seq_one_letter_code
_entity_poly.pdbx_strand_id
1 'polypeptide(L)'
;MTRRLLPFLVAALVLVAACGRPEISAEKWKAMSPQDKTLVVESLRGHESAREAKGGFGRAHPRDTTWYLDQIDDRYAKGDVRSVSEIWEELVEPAK
;
A
#
# COMPACT_ATOMS: atom_id res chain seq x y z
N MET A 1 -26.57 -12.82 -31.27
CA MET A 1 -26.92 -12.18 -29.98
C MET A 1 -25.69 -12.11 -29.06
N THR A 2 -24.60 -11.44 -29.48
CA THR A 2 -23.31 -11.42 -28.72
C THR A 2 -22.79 -10.01 -28.44
N ARG A 3 -23.51 -8.96 -28.87
CA ARG A 3 -23.04 -7.57 -28.85
C ARG A 3 -23.39 -6.78 -27.58
N ARG A 4 -24.20 -7.35 -26.68
CA ARG A 4 -24.69 -6.70 -25.44
C ARG A 4 -23.96 -7.13 -24.16
N LEU A 5 -23.12 -8.16 -24.22
CA LEU A 5 -22.36 -8.66 -23.05
C LEU A 5 -20.99 -7.97 -22.88
N LEU A 6 -20.48 -7.34 -23.95
CA LEU A 6 -19.21 -6.62 -23.95
C LEU A 6 -19.14 -5.48 -22.90
N PRO A 7 -20.15 -4.59 -22.75
CA PRO A 7 -20.07 -3.52 -21.75
C PRO A 7 -20.12 -4.06 -20.31
N PHE A 8 -20.83 -5.16 -20.06
CA PHE A 8 -20.90 -5.78 -18.74
C PHE A 8 -19.58 -6.43 -18.33
N LEU A 9 -18.89 -7.09 -19.26
CA LEU A 9 -17.56 -7.65 -19.02
C LEU A 9 -16.52 -6.56 -18.75
N VAL A 10 -16.57 -5.46 -19.51
CA VAL A 10 -15.66 -4.31 -19.29
C VAL A 10 -15.94 -3.64 -17.94
N ALA A 11 -17.20 -3.41 -17.59
CA ALA A 11 -17.57 -2.83 -16.29
C ALA A 11 -17.16 -3.73 -15.11
N ALA A 12 -17.36 -5.05 -15.24
CA ALA A 12 -16.91 -6.02 -14.24
C ALA A 12 -15.38 -6.05 -14.11
N LEU A 13 -14.65 -5.97 -15.23
CA LEU A 13 -13.19 -5.92 -15.23
C LEU A 13 -12.65 -4.64 -14.56
N VAL A 14 -13.30 -3.49 -14.78
CA VAL A 14 -12.96 -2.22 -14.13
C VAL A 14 -13.25 -2.26 -12.62
N LEU A 15 -14.35 -2.88 -12.20
CA LEU A 15 -14.67 -3.08 -10.78
C LEU A 15 -13.68 -4.01 -10.08
N VAL A 16 -13.24 -5.08 -10.74
CA VAL A 16 -12.22 -5.99 -10.20
C VAL A 16 -10.85 -5.31 -10.13
N ALA A 17 -10.47 -4.51 -11.14
CA ALA A 17 -9.23 -3.74 -11.11
C ALA A 17 -9.23 -2.61 -10.06
N ALA A 18 -10.39 -2.04 -9.73
CA ALA A 18 -10.52 -1.02 -8.70
C ALA A 18 -10.48 -1.59 -7.27
N CYS A 19 -10.83 -2.87 -7.08
CA CYS A 19 -10.82 -3.55 -5.78
C CYS A 19 -9.52 -4.30 -5.49
N GLY A 20 -8.72 -4.62 -6.52
CA GLY A 20 -7.38 -5.16 -6.32
C GLY A 20 -6.46 -4.05 -5.81
N ARG A 21 -6.24 -3.98 -4.49
CA ARG A 21 -5.10 -3.20 -3.96
C ARG A 21 -3.85 -3.77 -4.64
N PRO A 22 -3.10 -3.00 -5.43
CA PRO A 22 -1.89 -3.51 -6.04
C PRO A 22 -0.92 -3.82 -4.92
N GLU A 23 -0.77 -5.10 -4.61
CA GLU A 23 0.18 -5.59 -3.64
C GLU A 23 1.58 -5.31 -4.20
N ILE A 24 2.31 -4.42 -3.55
CA ILE A 24 3.66 -4.05 -3.99
C ILE A 24 4.61 -5.08 -3.40
N SER A 25 5.13 -5.96 -4.25
CA SER A 25 6.15 -6.94 -3.89
C SER A 25 7.53 -6.30 -3.70
N ALA A 26 8.45 -7.03 -3.08
CA ALA A 26 9.84 -6.62 -2.92
C ALA A 26 10.52 -6.27 -4.25
N GLU A 27 10.30 -7.06 -5.30
CA GLU A 27 10.88 -6.81 -6.63
C GLU A 27 10.34 -5.51 -7.24
N LYS A 28 9.02 -5.31 -7.14
CA LYS A 28 8.38 -4.09 -7.63
C LYS A 28 8.88 -2.88 -6.88
N TRP A 29 8.98 -2.95 -5.55
CA TRP A 29 9.51 -1.88 -4.73
C TRP A 29 10.95 -1.50 -5.10
N LYS A 30 11.82 -2.50 -5.33
CA LYS A 30 13.22 -2.26 -5.76
C LYS A 30 13.33 -1.60 -7.13
N ALA A 31 12.37 -1.85 -8.03
CA ALA A 31 12.32 -1.25 -9.36
C ALA A 31 11.70 0.16 -9.39
N MET A 32 11.08 0.62 -8.29
CA MET A 32 10.40 1.91 -8.24
C MET A 32 11.38 3.08 -8.09
N SER A 33 10.99 4.22 -8.68
CA SER A 33 11.70 5.48 -8.45
C SER A 33 11.53 5.95 -7.00
N PRO A 34 12.47 6.76 -6.46
CA PRO A 34 12.31 7.36 -5.14
C PRO A 34 11.01 8.16 -4.98
N GLN A 35 10.57 8.83 -6.04
CA GLN A 35 9.31 9.59 -6.06
C GLN A 35 8.10 8.65 -5.92
N ASP A 36 8.07 7.53 -6.64
CA ASP A 36 6.96 6.58 -6.56
C ASP A 36 6.89 5.92 -5.17
N LYS A 37 8.04 5.57 -4.59
CA LYS A 37 8.09 5.04 -3.22
C LYS A 37 7.52 6.04 -2.22
N THR A 38 7.88 7.32 -2.36
CA THR A 38 7.35 8.42 -1.54
C THR A 38 5.84 8.51 -1.64
N LEU A 39 5.29 8.48 -2.86
CA LEU A 39 3.84 8.53 -3.10
C LEU A 39 3.12 7.33 -2.47
N VAL A 40 3.71 6.13 -2.52
CA VAL A 40 3.15 4.95 -1.85
C VAL A 40 3.08 5.14 -0.34
N VAL A 41 4.18 5.57 0.28
CA VAL A 41 4.23 5.77 1.73
C VAL A 41 3.25 6.86 2.16
N GLU A 42 3.19 8.00 1.47
CA GLU A 42 2.22 9.06 1.78
C GLU A 42 0.76 8.60 1.61
N SER A 43 0.49 7.76 0.60
CA SER A 43 -0.83 7.16 0.41
C SER A 43 -1.22 6.24 1.58
N LEU A 44 -0.28 5.41 2.06
CA LEU A 44 -0.49 4.53 3.22
C LEU A 44 -0.70 5.35 4.50
N ARG A 45 0.08 6.41 4.72
CA ARG A 45 -0.11 7.38 5.82
C ARG A 45 -1.48 8.05 5.76
N GLY A 46 -1.91 8.48 4.57
CA GLY A 46 -3.22 9.06 4.36
C GLY A 46 -4.36 8.08 4.63
N HIS A 47 -4.20 6.81 4.23
CA HIS A 47 -5.18 5.76 4.49
C HIS A 47 -5.37 5.54 6.00
N GLU A 48 -4.27 5.48 6.75
CA GLU A 48 -4.32 5.28 8.19
C GLU A 48 -4.86 6.53 8.91
N SER A 49 -4.45 7.73 8.51
CA SER A 49 -5.04 8.99 9.03
C SER A 49 -6.56 9.04 8.83
N ALA A 50 -7.04 8.57 7.67
CA ALA A 50 -8.47 8.46 7.39
C ALA A 50 -9.16 7.36 8.21
N ARG A 51 -8.43 6.31 8.62
CA ARG A 51 -8.91 5.26 9.53
C ARG A 51 -9.03 5.79 10.96
N GLU A 52 -8.04 6.54 11.44
CA GLU A 52 -8.08 7.22 12.74
C GLU A 52 -9.27 8.17 12.83
N ALA A 53 -9.47 9.01 11.81
CA ALA A 53 -10.58 9.96 11.76
C ALA A 53 -11.97 9.28 11.84
N LYS A 54 -12.07 8.00 11.46
CA LYS A 54 -13.30 7.19 11.53
C LYS A 54 -13.48 6.47 12.87
N GLY A 55 -12.68 6.79 13.89
CA GLY A 55 -12.71 6.13 15.19
C GLY A 55 -11.92 4.83 15.25
N GLY A 56 -11.00 4.60 14.30
CA GLY A 56 -9.97 3.56 14.44
C GLY A 56 -9.08 3.87 15.65
N PHE A 57 -8.56 2.82 16.30
CA PHE A 57 -7.58 2.98 17.37
C PHE A 57 -6.38 3.75 16.81
N GLY A 58 -6.14 4.96 17.35
CA GLY A 58 -5.15 5.91 16.85
C GLY A 58 -3.76 5.29 16.77
N ARG A 59 -3.39 4.85 15.56
CA ARG A 59 -2.01 4.53 15.20
C ARG A 59 -1.34 5.86 14.89
N ALA A 60 -1.10 6.65 15.94
CA ALA A 60 -0.41 7.92 15.76
C ALA A 60 0.89 7.64 14.99
N HIS A 61 1.12 8.36 13.89
CA HIS A 61 2.33 8.26 13.09
C HIS A 61 3.35 9.30 13.57
N PRO A 62 4.17 9.03 14.60
CA PRO A 62 5.13 10.02 15.09
C PRO A 62 6.30 10.22 14.12
N ARG A 63 6.39 9.42 13.05
CA ARG A 63 7.52 9.40 12.12
C ARG A 63 7.15 10.06 10.79
N ASP A 64 8.15 10.69 10.19
CA ASP A 64 8.05 11.23 8.85
C ASP A 64 8.10 10.11 7.78
N THR A 65 7.78 10.47 6.55
CA THR A 65 7.80 9.57 5.39
C THR A 65 9.16 8.96 5.12
N THR A 66 10.24 9.73 5.33
CA THR A 66 11.61 9.27 5.12
C THR A 66 11.94 8.09 6.02
N TRP A 67 11.54 8.13 7.29
CA TRP A 67 11.73 7.01 8.20
C TRP A 67 11.08 5.72 7.68
N TYR A 68 9.84 5.79 7.20
CA TYR A 68 9.15 4.61 6.66
C TYR A 68 9.83 4.08 5.39
N LEU A 69 10.29 4.96 4.51
CA LEU A 69 11.05 4.58 3.32
C LEU A 69 12.31 3.80 3.71
N ASP A 70 13.10 4.32 4.65
CA ASP A 70 14.33 3.69 5.12
C ASP A 70 14.05 2.32 5.76
N GLN A 71 12.98 2.20 6.55
CA GLN A 71 12.61 0.94 7.18
C GLN A 71 12.15 -0.14 6.20
N ILE A 72 11.47 0.25 5.12
CA ILE A 72 11.03 -0.67 4.07
C ILE A 72 12.25 -1.07 3.21
N ASP A 73 13.10 -0.11 2.84
CA ASP A 73 14.33 -0.38 2.10
C ASP A 73 15.29 -1.29 2.88
N ASP A 74 15.48 -1.07 4.18
CA ASP A 74 16.31 -1.92 5.06
C ASP A 74 15.79 -3.37 5.14
N ARG A 75 14.47 -3.57 5.29
CA ARG A 75 13.88 -4.91 5.28
C ARG A 75 14.13 -5.63 3.97
N TYR A 76 13.93 -4.95 2.84
CA TYR A 76 14.19 -5.54 1.53
C TYR A 76 15.68 -5.74 1.21
N ALA A 77 16.56 -4.96 1.82
CA ALA A 77 18.01 -5.19 1.80
C ALA A 77 18.38 -6.45 2.61
N LYS A 78 17.68 -6.72 3.72
CA LYS A 78 17.83 -7.94 4.54
C LYS A 78 17.18 -9.19 3.95
N GLY A 79 16.50 -9.07 2.81
CA GLY A 79 15.88 -10.20 2.12
C GLY A 79 14.44 -10.49 2.53
N ASP A 80 13.74 -9.53 3.15
CA ASP A 80 12.30 -9.64 3.37
C ASP A 80 11.57 -9.85 2.02
N VAL A 81 10.57 -10.72 2.02
CA VAL A 81 9.78 -11.09 0.83
C VAL A 81 8.33 -10.62 0.91
N ARG A 82 7.93 -10.10 2.07
CA ARG A 82 6.56 -9.62 2.32
C ARG A 82 6.25 -8.39 1.47
N SER A 83 4.96 -8.16 1.25
CA SER A 83 4.48 -6.97 0.58
C SER A 83 4.76 -5.70 1.40
N VAL A 84 4.79 -4.56 0.71
CA VAL A 84 4.93 -3.24 1.37
C VAL A 84 3.83 -3.02 2.40
N SER A 85 2.61 -3.47 2.12
CA SER A 85 1.47 -3.33 3.03
C SER A 85 1.66 -4.15 4.31
N GLU A 86 2.19 -5.36 4.23
CA GLU A 86 2.46 -6.18 5.42
C GLU A 86 3.58 -5.59 6.28
N ILE A 87 4.65 -5.12 5.65
CA ILE A 87 5.73 -4.40 6.33
C ILE A 87 5.20 -3.11 6.98
N TRP A 88 4.34 -2.39 6.26
CA TRP A 88 3.70 -1.17 6.75
C TRP A 88 2.88 -1.44 8.01
N GLU A 89 1.99 -2.43 7.98
CA GLU A 89 1.16 -2.79 9.15
C GLU A 89 2.03 -3.12 10.37
N GLU A 90 3.12 -3.88 10.20
CA GLU A 90 4.08 -4.14 11.30
C GLU A 90 4.73 -2.86 11.83
N LEU A 91 5.11 -1.94 10.95
CA LEU A 91 5.74 -0.67 11.31
C LEU A 91 4.82 0.30 12.06
N VAL A 92 3.50 0.16 11.87
CA VAL A 92 2.49 1.03 12.50
C VAL A 92 1.75 0.35 13.65
N GLU A 93 1.97 -0.95 13.88
CA GLU A 93 1.44 -1.62 15.06
C GLU A 93 2.15 -1.11 16.33
N PRO A 94 1.39 -0.74 17.40
CA PRO A 94 1.99 -0.40 18.67
C PRO A 94 2.72 -1.63 19.22
N ALA A 95 4.00 -1.47 19.56
CA ALA A 95 4.78 -2.50 20.24
C ALA A 95 3.99 -2.98 21.47
N LYS A 96 3.67 -4.28 21.51
CA LYS A 96 2.99 -4.92 22.64
C LYS A 96 3.85 -4.86 23.90
#